data_AF-A0A0C9VUW3-F1
#
_entry.id   AF-A0A0C9VUW3-F1
#
_cell.length_a   1.000
_cell.length_b   1.000
_cell.length_c   1.000
_cell.angle_alpha   90.00
_cell.angle_beta   90.00
_cell.angle_gamma   90.00
#
_symmetry.space_group_name_H-M   'P 1'
#
loop_
_entity.id
_entity.type
_entity.pdbx_description
1 polymer ?
#
loop_
_entity_poly.entity_id
_entity_poly.type
_entity_poly.pdbx_seq_one_letter_code
_entity_poly.pdbx_strand_id
1 'polypeptide(L)' 'ELLVEVADVVLEGSGISEKFLGITLFALVPNTTEFMNAISFPLHGNITLSMEIGSAHALQVCLLQIPAM' A
#
# COMPACT_ATOMS: atom_id res chain seq x y z
N GLU A 1 10.25 10.85 7.31
CA GLU A 1 10.74 12.20 7.00
C GLU A 1 11.50 12.23 5.68
N LEU A 2 12.64 11.55 5.52
CA LEU A 2 13.41 11.56 4.25
C LEU A 2 12.56 11.26 2.99
N LEU A 3 11.67 10.27 3.05
CA LEU A 3 10.83 9.90 1.89
C LEU A 3 9.83 11.01 1.51
N VAL A 4 9.41 11.82 2.48
CA VAL A 4 8.50 12.96 2.27
C VAL A 4 9.26 14.13 1.67
N GLU A 5 10.46 14.44 2.19
CA GLU A 5 11.31 15.50 1.64
C GLU A 5 11.71 15.25 0.19
N VAL A 6 12.02 13.99 -0.17
CA VAL A 6 12.37 13.64 -1.55
C VAL A 6 11.13 13.70 -2.46
N ALA A 7 9.95 13.35 -1.95
CA ALA A 7 8.70 13.42 -2.73
C ALA A 7 8.33 14.86 -3.11
N ASP A 8 8.56 15.84 -2.24
CA ASP A 8 8.29 17.26 -2.52
C ASP A 8 9.13 17.76 -3.70
N VAL A 9 10.43 17.42 -3.74
CA VAL A 9 11.33 17.76 -4.86
C VAL A 9 10.87 17.12 -6.17
N VAL A 10 10.36 15.88 -6.11
CA VAL A 10 9.85 15.18 -7.29
C VAL A 10 8.56 15.82 -7.80
N LEU A 11 7.66 16.27 -6.92
CA LEU A 11 6.41 16.92 -7.31
C LEU A 11 6.66 18.25 -8.04
N GLU A 12 7.62 19.06 -7.57
CA GLU A 12 7.97 20.34 -8.22
C GLU A 12 8.59 20.14 -9.62
N GLY A 13 9.30 19.03 -9.87
CA GLY A 13 10.06 18.81 -11.10
C GLY A 13 9.45 17.86 -12.14
N SER A 14 8.45 17.05 -11.78
CA SER A 14 7.99 15.92 -12.61
C SER A 14 6.65 16.12 -13.31
N GLY A 15 5.84 17.12 -12.91
CA GLY A 15 4.47 17.29 -13.41
C GLY A 15 3.50 16.19 -12.97
N ILE A 16 3.90 15.33 -12.03
CA ILE A 16 3.07 14.27 -11.47
C ILE A 16 2.10 14.87 -10.46
N SER A 17 0.83 14.46 -10.50
CA SER A 17 -0.14 14.90 -9.50
C SER A 17 0.17 14.27 -8.14
N GLU A 18 0.06 15.08 -7.08
CA GLU A 18 0.25 14.64 -5.69
C GLU A 18 -0.63 13.43 -5.34
N LYS A 19 -1.87 13.39 -5.83
CA LYS A 19 -2.78 12.25 -5.65
C LYS A 19 -2.25 10.96 -6.26
N PHE A 20 -1.65 11.03 -7.46
CA PHE A 20 -1.06 9.87 -8.11
C PHE A 20 0.15 9.35 -7.33
N LEU A 21 1.00 10.26 -6.86
CA LEU A 21 2.14 9.91 -6.00
C LEU A 21 1.68 9.31 -4.67
N GLY A 22 0.63 9.87 -4.06
CA GLY A 22 -0.01 9.35 -2.86
C GLY A 22 -0.48 7.90 -3.01
N ILE A 23 -1.22 7.59 -4.08
CA ILE A 23 -1.76 6.24 -4.31
C ILE A 23 -0.66 5.24 -4.67
N THR A 24 0.37 5.67 -5.40
CA THR A 24 1.42 4.75 -5.88
C THR A 24 2.59 4.64 -4.91
N LEU A 25 3.27 5.74 -4.59
CA LEU A 25 4.46 5.70 -3.74
C LEU A 25 4.10 5.50 -2.27
N PHE A 26 3.09 6.20 -1.76
CA PHE A 26 2.79 6.17 -0.32
C PHE A 26 1.81 5.08 0.08
N ALA A 27 0.86 4.71 -0.78
CA ALA A 27 -0.11 3.66 -0.47
C ALA A 27 0.28 2.26 -1.00
N LEU A 28 0.96 2.12 -2.14
CA LEU A 28 1.28 0.80 -2.71
C LEU A 28 2.64 0.26 -2.26
N VAL A 29 3.70 1.09 -2.30
CA VAL A 29 5.08 0.62 -2.00
C VAL A 29 5.21 0.07 -0.58
N PRO A 30 4.72 0.74 0.49
CA PRO A 30 4.84 0.22 1.86
C PRO A 30 4.08 -1.09 2.07
N ASN A 31 2.96 -1.27 1.37
CA ASN A 31 2.09 -2.45 1.47
C ASN A 31 2.52 -3.61 0.55
N THR A 32 3.59 -3.43 -0.25
CA THR A 32 4.03 -4.43 -1.24
C THR A 32 4.48 -5.74 -0.59
N THR A 33 5.09 -5.69 0.59
CA THR A 33 5.51 -6.89 1.34
C THR A 33 4.31 -7.73 1.81
N GLU A 34 3.24 -7.09 2.24
CA GLU A 34 2.00 -7.74 2.66
C GLU A 34 1.25 -8.37 1.48
N PHE A 35 1.19 -7.66 0.33
CA PHE A 35 0.65 -8.22 -0.90
C PHE A 35 1.46 -9.41 -1.41
N MET A 36 2.79 -9.35 -1.35
CA MET A 36 3.63 -10.48 -1.73
C MET A 36 3.37 -11.70 -0.84
N ASN A 37 3.17 -11.49 0.47
CA ASN A 37 2.80 -12.56 1.38
C ASN A 37 1.43 -13.16 1.01
N ALA A 38 0.42 -12.31 0.77
CA ALA A 38 -0.91 -12.75 0.34
C ALA A 38 -0.89 -13.52 -0.99
N ILE A 39 -0.06 -13.12 -1.96
CA ILE A 39 0.12 -13.76 -3.27
C ILE A 39 0.88 -15.09 -3.16
N SER A 40 1.69 -15.28 -2.12
CA SER A 40 2.40 -16.55 -1.91
C SER A 40 1.47 -17.71 -1.56
N PHE A 41 0.39 -17.47 -0.81
CA PHE A 41 -0.58 -18.51 -0.42
C PHE A 41 -1.30 -19.22 -1.58
N PRO A 42 -1.84 -18.52 -2.61
CA PRO A 42 -2.49 -19.18 -3.74
C PRO A 42 -1.47 -19.94 -4.61
N LEU A 43 -0.20 -19.51 -4.67
CA LEU A 43 0.87 -20.25 -5.34
C LEU A 43 1.18 -21.60 -4.66
N HIS A 44 0.84 -21.75 -3.39
CA HIS A 44 0.95 -23.00 -2.63
C HIS A 44 -0.40 -23.73 -2.48
N GLY A 45 -1.41 -23.37 -3.31
CA GLY A 45 -2.71 -24.03 -3.32
C GLY A 45 -3.69 -23.55 -2.24
N ASN A 46 -3.39 -22.45 -1.55
CA ASN A 46 -4.22 -21.91 -0.49
C ASN A 46 -4.80 -20.52 -0.84
N ILE A 47 -5.78 -20.51 -1.74
CA ILE A 47 -6.45 -19.27 -2.16
C ILE A 47 -7.34 -18.67 -1.04
N THR A 48 -7.88 -19.52 -0.17
CA THR A 48 -8.74 -19.09 0.94
C THR A 48 -7.98 -18.20 1.91
N LEU A 49 -6.78 -18.61 2.34
CA LEU A 49 -5.94 -17.77 3.21
C LEU A 49 -5.51 -16.46 2.52
N SER A 50 -5.25 -16.49 1.22
CA SER A 50 -4.97 -15.27 0.43
C SER A 50 -6.09 -14.25 0.55
N MET A 51 -7.32 -14.71 0.36
CA MET A 51 -8.51 -13.87 0.38
C MET A 51 -8.83 -13.37 1.79
N GLU A 52 -8.55 -14.20 2.80
CA GLU A 52 -8.72 -13.83 4.21
C GLU A 52 -7.73 -12.73 4.62
N ILE A 53 -6.46 -12.85 4.23
CA ILE A 53 -5.42 -11.83 4.48
C ILE A 53 -5.76 -10.51 3.75
N GLY A 54 -6.15 -10.57 2.48
CA GLY A 54 -6.52 -9.38 1.71
C GLY A 54 -7.75 -8.65 2.30
N SER A 55 -8.76 -9.40 2.73
CA SER A 55 -9.96 -8.84 3.35
C SER A 55 -9.66 -8.23 4.73
N ALA A 56 -8.88 -8.94 5.56
CA ALA A 56 -8.47 -8.45 6.87
C ALA A 56 -7.62 -7.18 6.77
N HIS A 57 -6.72 -7.11 5.78
CA HIS A 57 -5.92 -5.92 5.49
C HIS A 57 -6.79 -4.73 5.11
N ALA A 58 -7.73 -4.91 4.17
CA ALA A 58 -8.67 -3.86 3.79
C ALA A 58 -9.50 -3.35 4.98
N LEU A 59 -9.97 -4.25 5.85
CA LEU A 59 -10.68 -3.87 7.06
C LEU A 59 -9.80 -3.13 8.07
N GLN A 60 -8.55 -3.57 8.26
CA GLN A 60 -7.61 -2.91 9.16
C GLN A 60 -7.26 -1.50 8.67
N VAL A 61 -7.09 -1.31 7.35
CA VAL A 61 -6.88 0.02 6.77
C VAL A 61 -8.11 0.90 6.99
N CYS A 62 -9.30 0.41 6.63
CA CYS A 62 -10.53 1.20 6.71
C CYS A 62 -10.98 1.53 8.14
N LEU A 63 -10.82 0.60 9.08
CA LEU A 63 -11.37 0.73 10.44
C LEU A 63 -10.35 1.21 11.47
N LEU A 64 -9.05 1.08 11.21
CA LEU A 64 -8.01 1.48 12.15
C LEU A 64 -7.04 2.50 11.54
N GLN A 65 -6.45 2.22 10.38
CA GLN A 65 -5.40 3.08 9.80
C GLN A 65 -5.95 4.45 9.40
N ILE A 66 -7.06 4.51 8.66
CA ILE A 66 -7.68 5.78 8.22
C ILE A 66 -8.16 6.63 9.41
N PRO A 67 -8.87 6.10 10.42
CA PRO A 67 -9.34 6.95 11.53
C PRO A 67 -8.28 7.32 12.56
N ALA A 68 -7.16 6.57 12.65
CA ALA A 68 -6.09 6.86 13.61
C ALA A 68 -4.99 7.78 13.06
N MET A 69 -4.95 7.97 11.73
CA MET A 69 -3.96 8.78 11.01
C MET A 69 -4.52 10.17 10.72
#